data_AF-A0A5K1GYV0-F1
#
_entry.id   AF-A0A5K1GYV0-F1
#
_cell.length_a   1.000
_cell.length_b   1.000
_cell.length_c   1.000
_cell.angle_alpha   90.00
_cell.angle_beta   90.00
_cell.angle_gamma   90.00
#
_symmetry.space_group_name_H-M   'P 1'
#
loop_
_entity.id
_entity.type
_entity.pdbx_description
1 polymer ?
#
loop_
_entity_poly.entity_id
_entity_poly.type
_entity_poly.pdbx_seq_one_letter_code
_entity_poly.pdbx_strand_id
1 'polypeptide(L)'
;NLSIADYICGFKKICDELAAIGKPIEDHSKVFWLLSGLGQEYESFTTTMMKPPTPSYIDVVALLQSHETMRSMYHEDTSQQ
;
A
#
# COMPACT_ATOMS: atom_id res chain seq x y z
N ASN A 1 -1.19 14.06 -8.96
CA ASN A 1 -0.78 12.73 -8.48
C ASN A 1 -0.52 12.81 -6.99
N LEU A 2 -1.25 12.04 -6.19
CA LEU A 2 -0.84 11.76 -4.81
C LEU A 2 0.36 10.82 -4.86
N SER A 3 1.34 11.00 -3.97
CA SER A 3 2.39 10.00 -3.78
C SER A 3 1.83 8.76 -3.06
N ILE A 4 2.54 7.64 -3.11
CA ILE A 4 2.19 6.46 -2.30
C ILE A 4 2.22 6.78 -0.81
N ALA A 5 3.12 7.66 -0.37
CA ALA A 5 3.15 8.11 1.02
C ALA A 5 1.87 8.86 1.40
N ASP A 6 1.38 9.75 0.53
CA ASP A 6 0.11 10.46 0.75
C ASP A 6 -1.08 9.50 0.78
N TYR A 7 -1.09 8.51 -0.12
CA TYR A 7 -2.11 7.46 -0.16
C TYR A 7 -2.14 6.64 1.13
N ILE A 8 -1.00 6.12 1.58
CA ILE A 8 -0.88 5.33 2.82
C ILE A 8 -1.32 6.19 4.03
N CYS A 9 -0.92 7.46 4.07
CA CYS A 9 -1.32 8.38 5.13
C CYS A 9 -2.84 8.60 5.17
N GLY A 10 -3.44 8.84 4.00
CA GLY A 10 -4.89 8.98 3.86
C GLY A 10 -5.66 7.73 4.29
N PHE A 11 -5.21 6.55 3.85
CA PHE A 11 -5.80 5.27 4.24
C PHE A 11 -5.71 5.04 5.76
N LYS A 12 -4.53 5.30 6.35
CA LYS A 12 -4.32 5.16 7.80
C LYS A 12 -5.27 6.08 8.57
N LYS A 13 -5.43 7.33 8.13
CA LYS A 13 -6.33 8.30 8.78
C LYS A 13 -7.77 7.78 8.83
N ILE A 14 -8.27 7.20 7.74
CA ILE A 14 -9.61 6.59 7.70
C ILE A 14 -9.71 5.43 8.71
N CYS A 15 -8.71 4.56 8.77
CA CYS A 15 -8.67 3.47 9.74
C CYS A 15 -8.66 3.97 11.19
N ASP A 16 -7.91 5.03 11.47
CA ASP A 16 -7.81 5.64 12.80
C ASP A 16 -9.13 6.32 13.20
N GLU A 17 -9.80 7.03 12.29
CA GLU A 17 -11.11 7.66 12.51
C GLU A 17 -12.19 6.62 12.82
N LEU A 18 -12.19 5.50 12.09
CA LEU A 18 -13.09 4.37 12.35
C LEU A 18 -12.81 3.72 13.70
N ALA A 19 -11.54 3.54 14.05
CA ALA A 19 -11.15 3.04 15.38
C ALA A 19 -11.59 4.00 16.50
N ALA A 20 -11.48 5.31 16.30
CA ALA A 20 -11.85 6.33 17.27
C ALA A 20 -13.35 6.33 17.62
N ILE A 21 -14.21 5.92 16.67
CA ILE A 21 -15.66 5.76 16.91
C ILE A 21 -16.04 4.32 17.35
N GLY A 22 -15.06 3.50 17.72
CA GLY A 22 -15.28 2.13 18.20
C GLY A 22 -15.54 1.11 17.10
N LYS A 23 -15.18 1.41 15.84
CA LYS A 23 -15.33 0.52 14.68
C LYS A 23 -13.98 0.22 14.01
N PRO A 24 -13.00 -0.37 14.71
CA PRO A 24 -11.70 -0.66 14.13
C PRO A 24 -11.82 -1.66 12.97
N ILE A 25 -11.01 -1.47 11.93
CA ILE A 25 -10.89 -2.43 10.82
C ILE A 25 -9.91 -3.54 11.22
N GLU A 26 -10.28 -4.79 10.95
CA GLU A 26 -9.41 -5.96 11.11
C GLU A 26 -8.18 -5.89 10.19
N ASP A 27 -7.07 -6.48 10.62
CA ASP A 27 -5.79 -6.37 9.91
C ASP A 27 -5.84 -6.87 8.46
N HIS A 28 -6.42 -8.05 8.23
CA HIS A 28 -6.62 -8.61 6.89
C HIS A 28 -7.51 -7.71 6.01
N SER A 29 -8.55 -7.11 6.60
CA SER A 29 -9.40 -6.15 5.90
C SER A 29 -8.62 -4.89 5.53
N LYS A 30 -7.75 -4.37 6.41
CA LYS A 30 -6.87 -3.25 6.07
C LYS A 30 -5.97 -3.57 4.88
N VAL A 31 -5.36 -4.76 4.86
CA VAL A 31 -4.54 -5.23 3.73
C VAL A 31 -5.35 -5.27 2.44
N PHE A 32 -6.52 -5.92 2.46
CA PHE A 32 -7.37 -6.02 1.29
C PHE A 32 -7.75 -4.65 0.74
N TRP A 33 -8.22 -3.74 1.60
CA TRP A 33 -8.71 -2.43 1.16
C TRP A 33 -7.57 -1.52 0.69
N LEU A 34 -6.41 -1.57 1.38
CA LEU A 34 -5.21 -0.82 0.96
C LEU A 34 -4.76 -1.26 -0.44
N LEU A 35 -4.65 -2.57 -0.68
CA LEU A 35 -4.17 -3.10 -1.97
C LEU A 35 -5.19 -2.91 -3.10
N SER A 36 -6.49 -2.99 -2.79
CA SER A 36 -7.56 -2.80 -3.78
C SER A 36 -7.69 -1.35 -4.27
N GLY A 37 -7.17 -0.39 -3.51
CA GLY A 37 -7.15 1.03 -3.91
C GLY A 37 -5.90 1.44 -4.70
N LEU A 38 -4.98 0.52 -4.97
CA LEU A 38 -3.78 0.79 -5.78
C LEU A 38 -4.11 0.80 -7.28
N GLY A 39 -3.37 1.60 -8.05
CA GLY A 39 -3.47 1.65 -9.51
C GLY A 39 -2.88 0.41 -10.20
N GLN A 40 -3.11 0.31 -11.51
CA GLN A 40 -2.64 -0.80 -12.35
C GLN A 40 -1.12 -0.98 -12.28
N GLU A 41 -0.38 0.10 -12.06
CA GLU A 41 1.08 0.11 -11.92
C GLU A 41 1.60 -0.64 -10.68
N TYR A 42 0.71 -1.10 -9.78
CA TYR A 42 1.02 -1.97 -8.65
C TYR A 42 0.37 -3.35 -8.75
N GLU A 43 -0.22 -3.73 -9.89
CA GLU A 43 -0.99 -4.98 -10.05
C GLU A 43 -0.18 -6.22 -9.59
N SER A 44 1.07 -6.35 -10.03
CA SER A 44 1.95 -7.47 -9.63
C SER A 44 2.25 -7.49 -8.13
N PHE A 45 2.41 -6.31 -7.52
CA PHE A 45 2.60 -6.19 -6.07
C PHE A 45 1.33 -6.62 -5.33
N THR A 46 0.17 -6.11 -5.76
CA THR A 46 -1.15 -6.47 -5.21
C THR A 46 -1.41 -7.96 -5.29
N THR A 47 -1.22 -8.60 -6.45
CA THR A 47 -1.39 -10.06 -6.61
C THR A 47 -0.47 -10.84 -5.68
N THR A 48 0.78 -10.39 -5.51
CA THR A 48 1.76 -11.08 -4.66
C THR A 48 1.40 -10.97 -3.18
N MET A 49 1.05 -9.77 -2.70
CA MET A 49 0.70 -9.54 -1.30
C MET A 49 -0.62 -10.17 -0.89
N MET A 50 -1.56 -10.38 -1.83
CA MET A 50 -2.83 -11.07 -1.59
C MET A 50 -2.70 -12.60 -1.51
N LYS A 51 -1.54 -13.16 -1.91
CA LYS A 51 -1.33 -14.61 -1.90
C LYS A 51 -1.05 -15.09 -0.47
N PRO A 52 -1.72 -16.17 0.00
CA PRO A 52 -1.43 -16.74 1.30
C PRO A 52 0.01 -17.29 1.43
N PRO A 53 0.64 -17.14 2.61
CA PRO A 53 0.14 -16.41 3.78
C PRO A 53 0.20 -14.89 3.57
N THR A 54 -0.94 -14.22 3.77
CA THR A 54 -1.05 -12.76 3.62
C THR A 54 -0.27 -12.07 4.73
N PRO A 55 0.65 -11.12 4.41
CA PRO A 55 1.38 -10.36 5.42
C PRO A 55 0.45 -9.46 6.24
N SER A 56 0.94 -8.97 7.39
CA SER A 56 0.16 -8.00 8.19
C SER A 56 0.07 -6.65 7.49
N TYR A 57 -0.89 -5.81 7.89
CA TYR A 57 -1.01 -4.44 7.37
C TYR A 57 0.30 -3.64 7.45
N ILE A 58 1.01 -3.75 8.59
CA ILE A 58 2.27 -3.02 8.79
C ILE A 58 3.34 -3.52 7.82
N ASP A 59 3.43 -4.84 7.63
CA ASP A 59 4.39 -5.43 6.70
C ASP A 59 4.09 -5.02 5.25
N VAL A 60 2.81 -5.04 4.84
CA VAL A 60 2.39 -4.58 3.51
C VAL A 60 2.73 -3.11 3.28
N VAL A 61 2.54 -2.25 4.28
CA VAL A 61 2.92 -0.83 4.18
C VAL A 61 4.43 -0.67 3.98
N ALA A 62 5.25 -1.38 4.76
CA ALA A 62 6.71 -1.32 4.63
C ALA A 62 7.17 -1.84 3.25
N LEU A 63 6.60 -2.95 2.80
CA LEU A 63 6.89 -3.54 1.49
C LEU A 63 6.47 -2.61 0.34
N LEU A 64 5.32 -1.95 0.46
CA LEU A 64 4.82 -1.01 -0.55
C LEU A 64 5.72 0.23 -0.66
N GLN A 65 6.20 0.76 0.46
CA GLN A 65 7.15 1.88 0.49
C GLN A 65 8.50 1.49 -0.13
N SER A 66 9.01 0.29 0.20
CA SER A 66 10.22 -0.24 -0.43
C SER A 66 10.05 -0.42 -1.94
N HIS A 67 8.91 -0.96 -2.37
CA HIS A 67 8.59 -1.14 -3.78
C HIS A 67 8.54 0.20 -4.52
N GLU A 68 7.92 1.22 -3.93
CA GLU A 68 7.88 2.57 -4.53
C GLU A 68 9.26 3.20 -4.64
N THR A 69 10.10 3.03 -3.62
CA THR A 69 11.48 3.53 -3.61
C THR A 69 12.28 2.89 -4.74
N MET A 70 12.24 1.55 -4.84
CA MET A 70 12.92 0.82 -5.92
C MET A 70 12.40 1.25 -7.28
N ARG A 71 11.08 1.36 -7.44
CA ARG A 71 10.47 1.78 -8.70
C ARG A 71 10.89 3.18 -9.12
N SER A 72 11.00 4.12 -8.17
CA SER A 72 11.48 5.48 -8.44
C SER A 72 12.92 5.48 -8.94
N MET A 73 13.81 4.68 -8.33
CA MET A 73 15.21 4.57 -8.75
C MET A 73 15.34 4.05 -10.19
N TYR A 74 14.56 3.03 -10.60
CA TYR A 74 14.65 2.48 -11.96
C TYR A 74 14.02 3.37 -13.05
N HIS A 75 13.08 4.25 -12.70
CA HIS A 75 12.51 5.22 -13.65
C HIS A 75 13.47 6.37 -13.97
N GLU A 76 14.42 6.69 -13.07
CA GLU A 76 15.46 7.69 -13.33
C GLU A 76 16.50 7.20 -14.35
N ASP A 77 16.81 5.90 -14.36
CA ASP A 77 17.80 5.29 -15.29
C ASP A 77 17.29 5.20 -16.75
N THR A 78 15.99 5.01 -16.97
CA THR A 78 15.41 4.85 -18.32
C THR A 78 15.16 6.18 -19.03
N SER A 79 15.33 7.31 -18.34
CA SER A 79 15.16 8.65 -18.91
C SER A 79 16.46 9.25 -19.47
N GLN A 80 17.59 8.53 -19.37
CA GLN A 80 18.91 8.97 -19.87
C GLN A 80 19.41 8.17 -21.09
N GLN A 81 18.58 7.36 -21.74
CA GLN A 81 18.98 6.58 -22.92
C GLN A 81 18.17 6.91 -24.18
#